data_AF-A0A662KST0-F1
#
_entry.id   AF-A0A662KST0-F1
#
_cell.length_a   1.000
_cell.length_b   1.000
_cell.length_c   1.000
_cell.angle_alpha   90.00
_cell.angle_beta   90.00
_cell.angle_gamma   90.00
#
_symmetry.space_group_name_H-M   'P 1'
#
loop_
_entity.id
_entity.type
_entity.pdbx_description
1 polymer ?
#
loop_
_entity_poly.entity_id
_entity_poly.type
_entity_poly.pdbx_seq_one_letter_code
_entity_poly.pdbx_strand_id
1 'polypeptide(L)'
;MSIFPCRCVREPLGYFSSQIRDRIVKINTWEDFFDYFYRSENEVLIIDEFQYLYMVNRAWPTILQRWWEKFKDTNKKIILCGTIISTIYKIAKRHGGPLYGRKTYEIVVESLRYHHIRAFLPEYGIKDLILLTPYFSIIYAVVSGYRKFNEISQISKISSNKLPKYLSVLERVRIVKKDMPLTEKKLKSKNTRYKIKDNFFCF
;
A
#
# COMPACT_ATOMS: atom_id res chain seq x y z
N MET A 1 19.35 -9.81 -0.06
CA MET A 1 18.03 -9.14 -0.14
C MET A 1 17.71 -8.57 1.24
N SER A 2 17.73 -7.25 1.37
CA SER A 2 17.45 -6.57 2.64
C SER A 2 16.07 -5.93 2.55
N ILE A 3 15.13 -6.41 3.37
CA ILE A 3 13.75 -5.90 3.44
C ILE A 3 13.65 -5.04 4.70
N PHE A 4 13.24 -3.79 4.54
CA PHE A 4 13.04 -2.85 5.65
C PHE A 4 11.55 -2.76 6.02
N PRO A 5 11.11 -3.29 7.18
CA PRO A 5 9.76 -3.06 7.67
C PRO A 5 9.66 -1.66 8.31
N CYS A 6 9.20 -0.66 7.56
CA CYS A 6 9.16 0.73 8.01
C CYS A 6 8.00 1.10 8.97
N ARG A 7 7.08 0.18 9.32
CA ARG A 7 5.84 0.52 10.05
C ARG A 7 5.95 0.64 11.57
N CYS A 8 6.94 0.02 12.22
CA CYS A 8 6.98 -0.06 13.69
C CYS A 8 8.16 0.68 14.34
N VAL A 9 9.05 1.28 13.56
CA VAL A 9 10.33 1.75 14.09
C VAL A 9 10.42 3.27 14.04
N ARG A 10 10.42 3.91 15.21
CA ARG A 10 10.71 5.36 15.34
C ARG A 10 12.13 5.71 14.87
N GLU A 11 13.04 4.72 14.88
CA GLU A 11 14.44 4.81 14.46
C GLU A 11 14.80 3.72 13.43
N PRO A 12 14.40 3.86 12.14
CA PRO A 12 14.59 2.83 11.11
C PRO A 12 16.04 2.35 10.97
N LEU A 13 17.00 3.27 11.12
CA LEU A 13 18.43 2.98 11.02
C LEU A 13 18.94 2.14 12.19
N GLY A 14 18.48 2.42 13.42
CA GLY A 14 18.82 1.64 14.61
C GLY A 14 18.30 0.20 14.51
N TYR A 15 17.07 0.02 14.04
CA TYR A 15 16.52 -1.31 13.79
C TYR A 15 17.31 -2.06 12.70
N PHE A 16 17.61 -1.41 11.58
CA PHE A 16 18.40 -2.05 10.54
C PHE A 16 19.82 -2.39 10.98
N SER A 17 20.48 -1.47 11.69
CA SER A 17 21.80 -1.72 12.28
C SER A 17 21.79 -2.95 13.20
N SER A 18 20.67 -3.20 13.90
CA SER A 18 20.51 -4.39 14.75
C SER A 18 20.32 -5.71 13.98
N GLN A 19 19.88 -5.63 12.72
CA GLN A 19 19.61 -6.79 11.86
C GLN A 19 20.79 -7.19 10.96
N ILE A 20 21.80 -6.34 10.83
CA ILE A 20 23.01 -6.67 10.07
C ILE A 20 23.85 -7.68 10.87
N ARG A 21 24.21 -8.81 10.24
CA ARG A 21 25.01 -9.88 10.88
C ARG A 21 26.39 -9.40 11.32
N ASP A 22 26.98 -8.46 10.59
CA ASP A 22 28.21 -7.79 10.96
C ASP A 22 27.94 -6.68 11.97
N ARG A 23 28.02 -7.02 13.26
CA ARG A 23 27.88 -6.08 14.39
C ARG A 23 28.92 -4.93 14.41
N ILE A 24 29.80 -4.85 13.42
CA ILE A 24 30.89 -3.88 13.33
C ILE A 24 30.41 -2.57 12.69
N VAL A 25 29.40 -2.59 11.83
CA VAL A 25 28.92 -1.38 11.15
C VAL A 25 27.75 -0.77 11.92
N LYS A 26 28.04 0.27 12.71
CA LYS A 26 27.00 1.12 13.31
C LYS A 26 26.46 2.07 12.25
N ILE A 27 25.19 1.91 11.90
CA ILE A 27 24.50 2.80 10.97
C ILE A 27 23.70 3.81 11.80
N ASN A 28 24.23 5.03 11.93
CA ASN A 28 23.60 6.09 12.71
C ASN A 28 22.92 7.13 11.81
N THR A 29 23.42 7.29 10.58
CA THR A 29 22.89 8.24 9.60
C THR A 29 22.49 7.54 8.31
N TRP A 30 21.67 8.23 7.51
CA TRP A 30 21.34 7.77 6.15
C TRP A 30 22.57 7.73 5.25
N GLU A 31 23.60 8.52 5.55
CA GLU A 31 24.83 8.53 4.78
C GLU A 31 25.66 7.28 5.03
N ASP A 32 25.73 6.83 6.29
CA ASP A 32 26.35 5.56 6.65
C ASP A 32 25.63 4.39 5.97
N PHE A 33 24.30 4.46 5.93
CA PHE A 33 23.47 3.44 5.29
C PHE A 33 23.73 3.34 3.78
N PHE A 34 23.71 4.47 3.08
CA PHE A 34 23.92 4.47 1.63
C PHE A 34 25.38 4.16 1.26
N ASP A 35 26.37 4.57 2.07
CA ASP A 35 27.77 4.18 1.89
C ASP A 35 27.95 2.67 2.08
N TYR A 36 27.32 2.10 3.11
CA TYR A 36 27.30 0.65 3.32
C TYR A 36 26.65 -0.08 2.13
N PHE A 37 25.49 0.40 1.65
CA PHE A 37 24.83 -0.21 0.50
C PHE A 37 25.68 -0.11 -0.78
N TYR A 38 26.32 1.04 -1.01
CA TYR A 38 27.21 1.28 -2.14
C TYR A 38 28.35 0.24 -2.19
N ARG A 39 29.01 0.01 -1.05
CA ARG A 39 30.14 -0.92 -0.91
C ARG A 39 29.74 -2.39 -0.83
N SER A 40 28.51 -2.68 -0.42
CA SER A 40 28.03 -4.06 -0.28
C SER A 40 27.94 -4.76 -1.64
N GLU A 41 27.96 -6.09 -1.65
CA GLU A 41 27.71 -6.89 -2.87
C GLU A 41 26.24 -6.86 -3.31
N ASN A 42 25.32 -6.37 -2.46
CA ASN A 42 23.91 -6.31 -2.79
C ASN A 42 23.66 -5.29 -3.91
N GLU A 43 23.06 -5.73 -5.00
CA GLU A 43 22.71 -4.84 -6.11
C GLU A 43 21.36 -4.15 -5.92
N VAL A 44 20.43 -4.75 -5.16
CA VAL A 44 19.05 -4.27 -5.05
C VAL A 44 18.72 -3.83 -3.63
N LEU A 45 18.24 -2.61 -3.49
CA LEU A 45 17.63 -2.06 -2.27
C LEU A 45 16.13 -1.88 -2.48
N ILE A 46 15.33 -2.49 -1.60
CA ILE A 46 13.87 -2.34 -1.61
C ILE A 46 13.47 -1.60 -0.33
N ILE A 47 12.77 -0.48 -0.51
CA ILE A 47 12.20 0.30 0.58
C ILE A 47 10.70 0.23 0.42
N ASP A 48 10.08 -0.58 1.27
CA ASP A 48 8.62 -0.69 1.32
C ASP A 48 8.02 0.42 2.18
N GLU A 49 6.83 0.87 1.79
CA GLU A 49 6.09 1.94 2.45
C GLU A 49 6.95 3.20 2.73
N PHE A 50 7.71 3.63 1.72
CA PHE A 50 8.68 4.73 1.78
C PHE A 50 8.10 6.05 2.36
N GLN A 51 6.77 6.24 2.33
CA GLN A 51 6.13 7.42 2.91
C GLN A 51 6.44 7.58 4.40
N TYR A 52 6.69 6.48 5.12
CA TYR A 52 7.06 6.54 6.52
C TYR A 52 8.44 7.19 6.72
N LEU A 53 9.42 6.87 5.86
CA LEU A 53 10.73 7.52 5.90
C LEU A 53 10.62 9.02 5.68
N TYR A 54 9.78 9.44 4.73
CA TYR A 54 9.52 10.85 4.47
C TYR A 54 8.79 11.55 5.64
N MET A 55 7.88 10.85 6.32
CA MET A 55 7.19 11.38 7.50
C MET A 55 8.14 11.60 8.68
N VAL A 56 9.13 10.70 8.86
CA VAL A 56 10.13 10.79 9.92
C VAL A 56 11.24 11.80 9.57
N ASN A 57 11.69 11.82 8.32
CA ASN A 57 12.75 12.71 7.86
C ASN A 57 12.43 13.32 6.48
N ARG A 58 12.04 14.60 6.48
CA ARG A 58 11.71 15.36 5.27
C ARG A 58 12.91 15.61 4.34
N ALA A 59 14.15 15.51 4.85
CA ALA A 59 15.37 15.68 4.06
C ALA A 59 15.78 14.41 3.29
N TRP A 60 15.16 13.27 3.58
CA TRP A 60 15.49 11.98 2.98
C TRP A 60 15.46 11.97 1.44
N PRO A 61 14.49 12.61 0.74
CA PRO A 61 14.49 12.66 -0.72
C PRO A 61 15.73 13.36 -1.30
N THR A 62 16.24 14.41 -0.64
CA THR A 62 17.46 15.12 -1.04
C THR A 62 18.70 14.27 -0.81
N ILE A 63 18.73 13.51 0.30
CA ILE A 63 19.81 12.55 0.59
C ILE A 63 19.84 11.47 -0.50
N LEU A 64 18.70 10.85 -0.78
CA LEU A 64 18.58 9.84 -1.83
C LEU A 64 19.00 10.42 -3.19
N GLN A 65 18.61 11.65 -3.52
CA GLN A 65 19.03 12.30 -4.77
C GLN A 65 20.55 12.39 -4.88
N ARG A 66 21.25 12.84 -3.82
CA ARG A 66 22.72 12.94 -3.82
C ARG A 66 23.38 11.57 -4.04
N TRP A 67 22.85 10.53 -3.41
CA TRP A 67 23.38 9.17 -3.57
C TRP A 67 23.00 8.53 -4.91
N TRP A 68 21.84 8.85 -5.46
CA TRP A 68 21.44 8.41 -6.79
C TRP A 68 22.45 8.84 -7.87
N GLU A 69 23.03 10.04 -7.76
CA GLU A 69 24.09 10.47 -8.67
C GLU A 69 25.33 9.57 -8.64
N LYS A 70 25.58 8.85 -7.53
CA LYS A 70 26.65 7.84 -7.44
C LYS A 70 26.18 6.46 -7.91
N PHE A 71 24.92 6.12 -7.68
CA PHE A 71 24.36 4.82 -8.05
C PHE A 71 24.06 4.69 -9.55
N LYS A 72 23.74 5.78 -10.24
CA LYS A 72 23.29 5.77 -11.64
C LYS A 72 24.28 5.14 -12.62
N ASP A 73 25.57 5.19 -12.30
CA ASP A 73 26.67 4.65 -13.13
C ASP A 73 27.08 3.23 -12.69
N THR A 74 26.30 2.60 -11.80
CA THR A 74 26.56 1.26 -11.25
C THR A 74 25.38 0.32 -11.52
N ASN A 75 25.55 -0.98 -11.23
CA ASN A 75 24.45 -1.95 -11.31
C ASN A 75 23.45 -1.86 -10.15
N LYS A 76 23.58 -0.88 -9.25
CA LYS A 76 22.73 -0.71 -8.08
C LYS A 76 21.32 -0.28 -8.50
N LYS A 77 20.31 -0.94 -7.96
CA LYS A 77 18.88 -0.68 -8.20
C LYS A 77 18.19 -0.34 -6.89
N ILE A 78 17.35 0.68 -6.92
CA ILE A 78 16.54 1.10 -5.79
C ILE A 78 15.07 1.00 -6.18
N ILE A 79 14.30 0.24 -5.41
CA ILE A 79 12.86 0.07 -5.57
C ILE A 79 12.18 0.74 -4.39
N LEU A 80 11.33 1.72 -4.68
CA LEU A 80 10.53 2.44 -3.69
C LEU A 80 9.06 2.04 -3.87
N CYS A 81 8.48 1.41 -2.84
CA CYS A 81 7.06 1.04 -2.81
C CYS A 81 6.31 1.91 -1.79
N GLY A 82 5.01 2.12 -2.01
CA GLY A 82 4.19 2.87 -1.08
C GLY A 82 2.82 3.28 -1.62
N THR A 83 1.84 3.28 -0.72
CA THR A 83 0.43 3.57 -1.04
C THR A 83 0.15 5.07 -1.24
N ILE A 84 0.94 5.95 -0.62
CA ILE A 84 0.78 7.42 -0.65
C ILE A 84 1.82 8.08 -1.56
N ILE A 85 2.54 7.28 -2.37
CA ILE A 85 3.56 7.75 -3.32
C ILE A 85 3.03 8.93 -4.12
N SER A 86 1.86 8.79 -4.75
CA SER A 86 1.41 9.82 -5.70
C SER A 86 1.21 11.20 -5.06
N THR A 87 0.72 11.33 -3.84
CA THR A 87 0.47 12.65 -3.20
C THR A 87 1.76 13.29 -2.68
N ILE A 88 2.59 12.52 -1.97
CA ILE A 88 3.88 13.01 -1.44
C ILE A 88 4.85 13.29 -2.59
N TYR A 89 4.88 12.40 -3.57
CA TYR A 89 5.70 12.54 -4.77
C TYR A 89 5.20 13.67 -5.67
N LYS A 90 3.89 13.96 -5.74
CA LYS A 90 3.37 15.19 -6.41
C LYS A 90 3.90 16.47 -5.76
N ILE A 91 3.94 16.51 -4.43
CA ILE A 91 4.52 17.64 -3.68
C ILE A 91 6.03 17.73 -3.95
N ALA A 92 6.73 16.61 -3.94
CA ALA A 92 8.15 16.51 -4.25
C ALA A 92 8.48 16.51 -5.77
N LYS A 93 7.48 16.59 -6.66
CA LYS A 93 7.60 16.70 -8.14
C LYS A 93 7.37 18.11 -8.65
N ARG A 94 7.01 19.07 -7.78
CA ARG A 94 7.03 20.48 -8.20
C ARG A 94 8.38 20.76 -8.86
N HIS A 95 8.37 21.48 -9.99
CA HIS A 95 9.57 21.73 -10.81
C HIS A 95 10.78 22.04 -9.90
N GLY A 96 11.85 21.23 -10.01
CA GLY A 96 13.04 21.29 -9.15
C GLY A 96 13.10 20.30 -7.99
N GLY A 97 12.11 19.41 -7.83
CA GLY A 97 12.08 18.47 -6.72
C GLY A 97 13.07 17.28 -6.85
N PRO A 98 13.47 16.65 -5.72
CA PRO A 98 14.68 15.82 -5.67
C PRO A 98 14.65 14.57 -6.57
N LEU A 99 13.48 13.97 -6.72
CA LEU A 99 13.27 12.74 -7.47
C LEU A 99 12.67 12.99 -8.87
N TYR A 100 12.53 14.26 -9.26
CA TYR A 100 12.08 14.65 -10.59
C TYR A 100 13.15 14.28 -11.63
N GLY A 101 12.75 13.61 -12.72
CA GLY A 101 13.65 13.21 -13.81
C GLY A 101 14.61 12.05 -13.51
N ARG A 102 14.66 11.54 -12.27
CA ARG A 102 15.55 10.43 -11.84
C ARG A 102 14.87 9.07 -11.74
N LYS A 103 13.62 8.97 -12.19
CA LYS A 103 12.82 7.76 -12.12
C LYS A 103 12.93 6.98 -13.42
N THR A 104 13.52 5.79 -13.36
CA THR A 104 13.67 4.90 -14.52
C THR A 104 12.38 4.13 -14.85
N TYR A 105 11.64 3.67 -13.85
CA TYR A 105 10.41 2.90 -14.04
C TYR A 105 9.35 3.25 -12.98
N GLU A 106 8.08 3.16 -13.35
CA GLU A 106 6.94 3.33 -12.45
C GLU A 106 5.91 2.24 -12.73
N ILE A 107 5.64 1.43 -11.72
CA ILE A 107 4.53 0.47 -11.74
C ILE A 107 3.42 1.05 -10.88
N VAL A 108 2.27 1.32 -11.49
CA VAL A 108 1.04 1.60 -10.74
C VAL A 108 0.27 0.28 -10.64
N VAL A 109 0.28 -0.32 -9.45
CA VAL A 109 -0.52 -1.51 -9.18
C VAL A 109 -1.96 -1.06 -8.97
N GLU A 110 -2.79 -1.25 -9.99
CA GLU A 110 -4.23 -1.00 -9.90
C GLU A 110 -4.94 -2.12 -9.13
N SER A 111 -6.17 -1.81 -8.68
CA SER A 111 -7.04 -2.82 -8.11
C SER A 111 -7.33 -3.92 -9.13
N LEU A 112 -7.32 -5.18 -8.67
CA LEU A 112 -7.59 -6.34 -9.51
C LEU A 112 -8.97 -6.20 -10.19
N ARG A 113 -8.99 -6.22 -11.52
CA ARG A 113 -10.23 -6.20 -12.30
C ARG A 113 -10.91 -7.56 -12.27
N TYR A 114 -12.23 -7.55 -12.39
CA TYR A 114 -13.08 -8.75 -12.33
C TYR A 114 -12.62 -9.87 -13.28
N HIS A 115 -12.24 -9.55 -14.52
CA HIS A 115 -11.85 -10.55 -15.51
C HIS A 115 -10.54 -11.28 -15.16
N HIS A 116 -9.77 -10.81 -14.18
CA HIS A 116 -8.56 -11.50 -13.69
C HIS A 116 -8.85 -12.51 -12.58
N ILE A 117 -10.07 -12.57 -12.03
CA ILE A 117 -10.39 -13.49 -10.92
C ILE A 117 -10.15 -14.95 -11.33
N ARG A 118 -10.44 -15.31 -12.59
CA ARG A 118 -10.18 -16.67 -13.10
C ARG A 118 -8.70 -17.04 -13.06
N ALA A 119 -7.81 -16.08 -13.30
CA ALA A 119 -6.37 -16.30 -13.18
C ALA A 119 -5.92 -16.41 -11.71
N PHE A 120 -6.62 -15.73 -10.79
CA PHE A 120 -6.31 -15.75 -9.36
C PHE A 120 -6.88 -16.97 -8.63
N LEU A 121 -7.99 -17.52 -9.12
CA LEU A 121 -8.70 -18.68 -8.57
C LEU A 121 -8.85 -19.79 -9.62
N PRO A 122 -7.73 -20.38 -10.10
CA PRO A 122 -7.74 -21.34 -11.22
C PRO A 122 -8.46 -22.65 -10.87
N GLU A 123 -8.51 -23.01 -9.59
CA GLU A 123 -9.13 -24.25 -9.11
C GLU A 123 -10.66 -24.18 -9.04
N TYR A 124 -11.24 -22.97 -9.14
CA TYR A 124 -12.68 -22.78 -9.07
C TYR A 124 -13.32 -22.91 -10.45
N GLY A 125 -14.40 -23.70 -10.53
CA GLY A 125 -15.20 -23.81 -11.73
C GLY A 125 -15.89 -22.49 -12.09
N ILE A 126 -16.25 -22.31 -13.36
CA ILE A 126 -16.95 -21.10 -13.85
C ILE A 126 -18.21 -20.82 -13.01
N LYS A 127 -18.93 -21.86 -12.59
CA LYS A 127 -20.12 -21.73 -11.75
C LYS A 127 -19.82 -21.07 -10.41
N ASP A 128 -18.74 -21.47 -9.75
CA ASP A 128 -18.34 -20.91 -8.45
C ASP A 128 -17.87 -19.46 -8.61
N LEU A 129 -17.13 -19.16 -9.68
CA LEU A 129 -16.70 -17.79 -9.99
C LEU A 129 -17.89 -16.85 -10.20
N ILE A 130 -18.94 -17.31 -10.88
CA ILE A 130 -20.19 -16.55 -11.06
C ILE A 130 -20.87 -16.29 -9.70
N LEU A 131 -20.87 -17.28 -8.79
CA LEU A 131 -21.43 -17.12 -7.44
C LEU A 131 -20.63 -16.13 -6.58
N LEU A 132 -19.31 -16.07 -6.77
CA LEU A 132 -18.43 -15.16 -6.05
C LEU A 132 -18.42 -13.73 -6.62
N THR A 133 -18.87 -13.56 -7.87
CA THR A 133 -18.86 -12.27 -8.58
C THR A 133 -19.48 -11.12 -7.80
N PRO A 134 -20.69 -11.25 -7.21
CA PRO A 134 -21.32 -10.15 -6.48
C PRO A 134 -20.49 -9.69 -5.28
N TYR A 135 -19.81 -10.62 -4.60
CA TYR A 135 -18.96 -10.33 -3.46
C TYR A 135 -17.72 -9.53 -3.87
N PHE A 136 -17.02 -9.97 -4.91
CA PHE A 136 -15.84 -9.26 -5.42
C PHE A 136 -16.20 -7.88 -5.96
N SER A 137 -17.34 -7.71 -6.64
CA SER A 137 -17.80 -6.40 -7.11
C SER A 137 -18.08 -5.43 -5.96
N ILE A 138 -18.65 -5.91 -4.85
CA ILE A 138 -18.87 -5.09 -3.64
C ILE A 138 -17.52 -4.73 -3.00
N ILE A 139 -16.61 -5.70 -2.84
CA ILE A 139 -15.27 -5.45 -2.29
C ILE A 139 -14.54 -4.41 -3.12
N TYR A 140 -14.54 -4.56 -4.45
CA TYR A 140 -13.95 -3.60 -5.38
C TYR A 140 -14.55 -2.20 -5.22
N ALA A 141 -15.87 -2.07 -5.13
CA ALA A 141 -16.53 -0.78 -4.91
C ALA A 141 -16.07 -0.12 -3.59
N VAL A 142 -16.01 -0.88 -2.49
CA VAL A 142 -15.59 -0.36 -1.19
C VAL A 142 -14.11 0.03 -1.18
N VAL A 143 -13.23 -0.78 -1.79
CA VAL A 143 -11.79 -0.49 -1.95
C VAL A 143 -11.58 0.76 -2.80
N SER A 144 -12.37 0.93 -3.85
CA SER A 144 -12.34 2.11 -4.74
C SER A 144 -12.83 3.40 -4.06
N GLY A 145 -13.31 3.32 -2.81
CA GLY A 145 -13.71 4.47 -2.02
C GLY A 145 -15.21 4.77 -2.01
N TYR A 146 -16.05 3.94 -2.67
CA TYR A 146 -17.50 4.05 -2.58
C TYR A 146 -17.98 3.49 -1.23
N ARG A 147 -18.60 4.33 -0.42
CA ARG A 147 -18.90 3.99 0.98
C ARG A 147 -20.37 3.97 1.30
N LYS A 148 -21.23 4.58 0.47
CA LYS A 148 -22.67 4.59 0.69
C LYS A 148 -23.33 3.40 0.02
N PHE A 149 -24.45 2.95 0.57
CA PHE A 149 -25.21 1.82 0.03
C PHE A 149 -25.62 2.02 -1.44
N ASN A 150 -26.13 3.21 -1.79
CA ASN A 150 -26.56 3.51 -3.16
C ASN A 150 -25.38 3.55 -4.15
N GLU A 151 -24.24 4.09 -3.73
CA GLU A 151 -23.01 4.12 -4.56
C GLU A 151 -22.52 2.69 -4.85
N ILE A 152 -22.49 1.85 -3.81
CA ILE A 152 -22.09 0.44 -3.94
C ILE A 152 -23.07 -0.31 -4.85
N SER A 153 -24.38 -0.10 -4.70
CA SER A 153 -25.43 -0.68 -5.56
C SER A 153 -25.20 -0.35 -7.04
N GLN A 154 -24.96 0.94 -7.34
CA GLN A 154 -24.71 1.41 -8.70
C GLN A 154 -23.42 0.84 -9.30
N ILE A 155 -22.32 0.89 -8.57
CA ILE A 155 -21.01 0.43 -9.07
C ILE A 155 -20.95 -1.08 -9.20
N SER A 156 -21.48 -1.82 -8.22
CA SER A 156 -21.49 -3.29 -8.25
C SER A 156 -22.53 -3.85 -9.23
N LYS A 157 -23.43 -3.01 -9.76
CA LYS A 157 -24.57 -3.40 -10.61
C LYS A 157 -25.49 -4.44 -9.94
N ILE A 158 -25.51 -4.46 -8.61
CA ILE A 158 -26.37 -5.34 -7.81
C ILE A 158 -27.60 -4.56 -7.42
N SER A 159 -28.79 -5.13 -7.63
CA SER A 159 -30.02 -4.46 -7.22
C SER A 159 -30.05 -4.19 -5.71
N SER A 160 -30.59 -3.03 -5.33
CA SER A 160 -30.70 -2.61 -3.93
C SER A 160 -31.44 -3.62 -3.04
N ASN A 161 -32.27 -4.50 -3.61
CA ASN A 161 -32.95 -5.57 -2.89
C ASN A 161 -32.03 -6.75 -2.55
N LYS A 162 -31.04 -7.05 -3.39
CA LYS A 162 -30.11 -8.19 -3.21
C LYS A 162 -28.86 -7.80 -2.43
N LEU A 163 -28.43 -6.54 -2.53
CA LEU A 163 -27.21 -6.02 -1.91
C LEU A 163 -27.11 -6.28 -0.39
N PRO A 164 -28.18 -6.14 0.43
CA PRO A 164 -28.12 -6.40 1.87
C PRO A 164 -27.71 -7.83 2.21
N LYS A 165 -28.12 -8.82 1.41
CA LYS A 165 -27.77 -10.24 1.59
C LYS A 165 -26.26 -10.46 1.42
N TYR A 166 -25.65 -9.82 0.43
CA TYR A 166 -24.21 -9.96 0.20
C TYR A 166 -23.40 -9.21 1.25
N LEU A 167 -23.83 -8.00 1.61
CA LEU A 167 -23.19 -7.20 2.65
C LEU A 167 -23.22 -7.87 4.03
N SER A 168 -24.31 -8.54 4.40
CA SER A 168 -24.40 -9.26 5.68
C SER A 168 -23.43 -10.44 5.75
N VAL A 169 -23.23 -11.15 4.64
CA VAL A 169 -22.22 -12.21 4.56
C VAL A 169 -20.82 -11.63 4.66
N LEU A 170 -20.50 -10.56 3.92
CA LEU A 170 -19.19 -9.88 3.99
C LEU A 170 -18.87 -9.31 5.38
N GLU A 171 -19.89 -8.83 6.08
CA GLU A 171 -19.81 -8.39 7.47
C GLU A 171 -19.55 -9.56 8.41
N ARG A 172 -20.27 -10.68 8.23
CA ARG A 172 -20.10 -11.90 9.00
C ARG A 172 -18.71 -12.52 8.84
N VAL A 173 -18.17 -12.55 7.62
CA VAL A 173 -16.80 -13.03 7.36
C VAL A 173 -15.73 -11.98 7.69
N ARG A 174 -16.11 -10.83 8.28
CA ARG A 174 -15.21 -9.78 8.76
C ARG A 174 -14.34 -9.15 7.66
N ILE A 175 -14.82 -9.12 6.42
CA ILE A 175 -14.15 -8.42 5.30
C ILE A 175 -14.60 -6.95 5.23
N VAL A 176 -15.89 -6.69 5.46
CA VAL A 176 -16.47 -5.34 5.45
C VAL A 176 -17.02 -5.04 6.83
N LYS A 177 -16.89 -3.79 7.30
CA LYS A 177 -17.55 -3.28 8.49
C LYS A 177 -18.44 -2.08 8.16
N LYS A 178 -19.54 -1.95 8.89
CA LYS A 178 -20.33 -0.73 8.92
C LYS A 178 -19.68 0.25 9.88
N ASP A 179 -19.42 1.45 9.39
CA ASP A 179 -18.96 2.58 10.17
C ASP A 179 -20.16 3.52 10.37
N MET A 180 -20.58 3.67 11.63
CA MET A 180 -21.65 4.58 12.03
C MET A 180 -21.02 5.79 12.71
N PRO A 181 -21.35 7.03 12.31
CA PRO A 181 -20.95 8.19 13.08
C PRO A 181 -21.56 8.11 14.50
N LEU A 182 -20.76 8.43 15.51
CA LEU A 182 -21.08 8.31 16.95
C LEU A 182 -22.34 9.10 17.39
N THR A 183 -22.89 9.94 16.52
CA THR A 183 -23.99 10.88 16.79
C THR A 183 -25.39 10.32 16.53
N GLU A 184 -25.58 9.10 15.99
CA GLU A 184 -26.92 8.59 15.67
C GLU A 184 -27.27 7.28 16.41
N LYS A 185 -28.23 7.37 17.34
CA LYS A 185 -28.86 6.24 18.02
C LYS A 185 -29.87 5.54 17.08
N LYS A 186 -29.45 4.53 16.30
CA LYS A 186 -30.24 3.34 15.87
C LYS A 186 -29.55 2.56 14.73
N LEU A 187 -29.71 1.23 14.75
CA LEU A 187 -29.27 0.23 13.75
C LEU A 187 -29.82 0.40 12.30
N LYS A 188 -30.56 1.48 12.01
CA LYS A 188 -31.25 1.74 10.73
C LYS A 188 -30.99 3.16 10.19
N SER A 189 -29.80 3.71 10.42
CA SER A 189 -29.47 5.04 9.88
C SER A 189 -29.32 5.03 8.36
N LYS A 190 -29.93 6.04 7.71
CA LYS A 190 -29.77 6.38 6.28
C LYS A 190 -28.31 6.73 5.91
N ASN A 191 -27.44 6.93 6.89
CA ASN A 191 -26.04 7.35 6.74
C ASN A 191 -25.03 6.22 6.97
N THR A 192 -25.45 4.96 6.92
CA THR A 192 -24.55 3.81 7.06
C THR A 192 -23.45 3.84 6.00
N ARG A 193 -22.18 3.86 6.43
CA ARG A 193 -21.00 3.80 5.55
C ARG A 193 -20.31 2.45 5.68
N TYR A 194 -19.80 1.94 4.56
CA TYR A 194 -19.08 0.67 4.51
C TYR A 194 -17.57 0.93 4.39
N LYS A 195 -16.77 0.14 5.10
CA LYS A 195 -15.30 0.16 5.03
C LYS A 195 -14.77 -1.26 4.99
N ILE A 196 -13.67 -1.49 4.28
CA ILE A 196 -12.91 -2.73 4.44
C ILE A 196 -12.42 -2.81 5.89
N LYS A 197 -12.61 -3.97 6.50
CA LYS A 197 -11.99 -4.31 7.76
C LYS A 197 -10.62 -4.87 7.43
N ASP A 198 -9.59 -4.08 7.72
CA ASP A 198 -8.22 -4.47 7.46
C ASP A 198 -7.74 -5.38 8.60
N ASN A 199 -7.57 -6.67 8.30
CA ASN A 199 -6.96 -7.62 9.23
C ASN A 199 -5.44 -7.73 9.03
N PHE A 200 -4.88 -7.09 8.00
CA PHE A 200 -3.45 -7.24 7.62
C PHE A 200 -2.51 -6.29 8.38
N PHE A 201 -2.99 -5.58 9.41
CA PHE A 201 -2.17 -4.66 10.20
C PHE A 201 -2.18 -4.93 11.71
N CYS A 202 -2.51 -6.16 12.12
CA CYS A 202 -2.28 -6.64 13.49
C CYS A 202 -1.09 -7.59 13.50
N PHE A 203 0.12 -7.04 13.48
CA PHE A 203 1.35 -7.71 13.87
C PHE A 203 2.23 -6.73 14.64
#